data_AF-A0A840ZJV4-F1
#
_entry.id   AF-A0A840ZJV4-F1
#
_cell.length_a   1.000
_cell.length_b   1.000
_cell.length_c   1.000
_cell.angle_alpha   90.00
_cell.angle_beta   90.00
_cell.angle_gamma   90.00
#
_symmetry.space_group_name_H-M   'P 1'
#
loop_
_entity.id
_entity.type
_entity.pdbx_description
1 polymer ?
#
loop_
_entity_poly.entity_id
_entity_poly.type
_entity_poly.pdbx_seq_one_letter_code
_entity_poly.pdbx_strand_id
1 'polypeptide(L)'
;MHNNLTAFFLGGLNAARKTDGREPLRVEDLAAMEAQRDVKARTRSEDSARVRADHLASVPRYDLDDGRHGQAQRLLGRLANGAEGGKGSLVHIVPEDANLGLCGATYGAARSVGWSNELPDAATCPRCLSRLARMGGHLLPPAV
;
A
#
# COMPACT_ATOMS: atom_id res chain seq x y z
N MET A 1 -26.23 1.62 35.94
CA MET A 1 -25.01 1.33 36.72
C MET A 1 -23.86 2.04 36.02
N HIS A 2 -23.51 3.25 36.46
CA HIS A 2 -22.47 4.05 35.80
C HIS A 2 -21.08 3.55 36.24
N ASN A 3 -20.24 3.21 35.26
CA ASN A 3 -18.99 2.47 35.40
C ASN A 3 -17.95 3.17 36.29
N ASN A 4 -17.52 2.52 37.37
CA ASN A 4 -16.40 2.94 38.23
C ASN A 4 -15.09 3.19 37.44
N LEU A 5 -14.90 2.53 36.30
CA LEU A 5 -13.71 2.66 35.45
C LEU A 5 -13.52 4.07 34.86
N THR A 6 -14.61 4.75 34.50
CA THR A 6 -14.54 6.09 33.89
C THR A 6 -14.08 7.14 34.90
N ALA A 7 -14.49 7.01 36.16
CA ALA A 7 -14.07 7.90 37.24
C ALA A 7 -12.58 7.78 37.58
N PHE A 8 -12.03 6.56 37.56
CA PHE A 8 -10.59 6.32 37.78
C PHE A 8 -9.72 6.90 36.65
N PHE A 9 -10.12 6.73 35.38
CA PHE A 9 -9.41 7.29 34.24
C PHE A 9 -9.42 8.83 34.24
N LEU A 10 -10.55 9.44 34.55
CA LEU A 10 -10.67 10.90 34.70
C LEU A 10 -9.81 11.44 35.84
N GLY A 11 -9.76 10.73 36.98
CA GLY A 11 -8.91 11.12 38.10
C GLY A 11 -7.42 11.21 37.73
N GLY A 12 -6.90 10.23 36.99
CA GLY A 12 -5.52 10.23 36.52
C GLY A 12 -5.21 11.31 35.49
N LEU A 13 -6.08 11.49 34.49
CA LEU A 13 -5.94 12.53 33.45
C LEU A 13 -6.04 13.94 34.04
N ASN A 14 -6.92 14.17 35.00
CA ASN A 14 -7.10 15.47 35.64
C ASN A 14 -5.95 15.82 36.60
N ALA A 15 -5.33 14.82 37.23
CA ALA A 15 -4.10 15.04 38.00
C ALA A 15 -2.97 15.58 37.12
N ALA A 16 -2.76 14.99 35.94
CA ALA A 16 -1.76 15.45 34.96
C ALA A 16 -2.09 16.82 34.35
N ARG A 17 -3.36 17.12 34.08
CA ARG A 17 -3.76 18.45 33.58
C ARG A 17 -3.58 19.54 34.63
N LYS A 18 -3.84 19.23 35.91
CA LYS A 18 -3.64 20.15 37.02
C LYS A 18 -2.16 20.52 37.21
N THR A 19 -1.24 19.57 37.01
CA THR A 19 0.20 19.87 37.04
C THR A 19 0.64 20.79 35.90
N ASP A 20 -0.05 20.72 34.75
CA ASP A 20 0.19 21.58 33.58
C ASP A 20 -0.59 22.92 33.64
N GLY A 21 -1.30 23.22 34.73
CA GLY A 21 -2.12 24.43 34.88
C GLY A 21 -3.36 24.47 34.00
N ARG A 22 -3.80 23.32 33.45
CA ARG A 22 -4.98 23.20 32.58
C ARG A 22 -6.23 22.84 33.38
N GLU A 23 -7.39 23.27 32.90
CA GLU A 23 -8.67 22.87 33.50
C GLU A 23 -8.90 21.35 33.43
N PRO A 24 -9.54 20.78 34.48
CA PRO A 24 -9.90 19.36 34.52
C PRO A 24 -10.97 19.04 33.48
N LEU A 25 -10.80 17.90 32.80
CA LEU A 25 -11.75 17.31 31.86
C LEU A 25 -13.01 16.89 32.59
N ARG A 26 -14.15 17.21 31.98
CA ARG A 26 -15.49 16.72 32.34
C ARG A 26 -15.81 15.44 31.57
N VAL A 27 -16.83 14.73 32.02
CA VAL A 27 -17.30 13.50 31.33
C VAL A 27 -17.79 13.83 29.92
N GLU A 28 -18.42 15.00 29.72
CA GLU A 28 -18.86 15.44 28.39
C GLU A 28 -17.67 15.68 27.43
N ASP A 29 -16.54 16.14 27.96
CA ASP A 29 -15.32 16.37 27.17
C ASP A 29 -14.74 15.05 26.65
N LEU A 30 -14.93 13.94 27.39
CA LEU A 30 -14.49 12.61 26.94
C LEU A 30 -15.26 12.16 25.70
N ALA A 31 -16.59 12.33 25.69
CA ALA A 31 -17.42 11.97 24.55
C ALA A 31 -17.06 12.82 23.31
N ALA A 32 -16.78 14.11 23.51
CA ALA A 32 -16.30 14.99 22.44
C ALA A 32 -14.90 14.56 21.93
N MET A 33 -14.01 14.12 22.81
CA MET A 33 -12.68 13.60 22.44
C MET A 33 -12.76 12.27 21.69
N GLU A 34 -13.67 11.36 22.07
CA GLU A 34 -13.91 10.10 21.37
C GLU A 34 -14.45 10.36 19.96
N ALA A 35 -15.46 11.23 19.81
CA ALA A 35 -15.96 11.63 18.50
C ALA A 35 -14.87 12.27 17.62
N GLN A 36 -14.01 13.12 18.20
CA GLN A 36 -12.86 13.70 17.48
C GLN A 36 -11.84 12.64 17.07
N ARG A 37 -11.61 11.62 17.90
CA ARG A 37 -10.70 10.49 17.58
C ARG A 37 -11.23 9.66 16.43
N ASP A 38 -12.53 9.37 16.42
CA ASP A 38 -13.18 8.60 15.36
C ASP A 38 -13.16 9.36 14.03
N VAL A 39 -13.44 10.67 14.06
CA VAL A 39 -13.31 11.53 12.87
C VAL A 39 -11.88 11.51 12.35
N LYS A 40 -10.86 11.70 13.21
CA LYS A 40 -9.45 11.64 12.80
C LYS A 40 -9.05 10.28 12.23
N ALA A 41 -9.52 9.18 12.82
CA ALA A 41 -9.27 7.83 12.33
C ALA A 41 -9.89 7.63 10.94
N ARG A 42 -11.14 8.08 10.73
CA ARG A 42 -11.81 8.02 9.43
C ARG A 42 -11.09 8.84 8.38
N THR A 43 -10.76 10.11 8.68
CA THR A 43 -10.02 10.98 7.77
C THR A 43 -8.66 10.38 7.39
N ARG A 44 -7.91 9.83 8.36
CA ARG A 44 -6.65 9.15 8.08
C ARG A 44 -6.83 7.95 7.15
N SER A 45 -7.90 7.19 7.34
CA SER A 45 -8.23 6.03 6.49
C SER A 45 -8.57 6.48 5.07
N GLU A 46 -9.40 7.53 4.93
CA GLU A 46 -9.77 8.11 3.64
C GLU A 46 -8.57 8.68 2.90
N ASP A 47 -7.70 9.42 3.60
CA ASP A 47 -6.46 9.95 3.05
C ASP A 47 -5.52 8.82 2.59
N SER A 48 -5.39 7.76 3.39
CA SER A 48 -4.56 6.60 3.02
C SER A 48 -5.11 5.87 1.79
N ALA A 49 -6.43 5.76 1.68
CA ALA A 49 -7.09 5.16 0.52
C ALA A 49 -6.89 6.01 -0.74
N ARG A 50 -7.02 7.34 -0.63
CA ARG A 50 -6.76 8.28 -1.73
C ARG A 50 -5.31 8.21 -2.19
N VAL A 51 -4.35 8.32 -1.27
CA VAL A 51 -2.91 8.21 -1.60
C VAL A 51 -2.61 6.89 -2.30
N ARG A 52 -3.22 5.79 -1.84
CA ARG A 52 -3.07 4.49 -2.50
C ARG A 52 -3.68 4.47 -3.90
N ALA A 53 -4.84 5.07 -4.10
CA ALA A 53 -5.48 5.15 -5.42
C ALA A 53 -4.64 5.97 -6.39
N ASP A 54 -4.16 7.15 -5.97
CA ASP A 54 -3.28 8.02 -6.74
C ASP A 54 -1.97 7.30 -7.09
N HIS A 55 -1.39 6.58 -6.12
CA HIS A 55 -0.19 5.77 -6.35
C HIS A 55 -0.44 4.69 -7.40
N LEU A 56 -1.51 3.90 -7.28
CA LEU A 56 -1.85 2.86 -8.25
C LEU A 56 -2.16 3.42 -9.65
N ALA A 57 -2.76 4.61 -9.73
CA ALA A 57 -3.00 5.29 -11.01
C ALA A 57 -1.69 5.73 -11.68
N SER A 58 -0.65 6.04 -10.90
CA SER A 58 0.68 6.40 -11.43
C SER A 58 1.51 5.19 -11.92
N VAL A 59 1.14 3.97 -11.54
CA VAL A 59 1.89 2.76 -11.93
C VAL A 59 1.69 2.48 -13.43
N PRO A 60 2.77 2.28 -14.21
CA PRO A 60 2.66 1.92 -15.61
C PRO A 60 1.82 0.66 -15.83
N ARG A 61 0.80 0.76 -16.70
CA ARG A 61 -0.07 -0.35 -17.11
C ARG A 61 0.21 -0.78 -18.53
N TYR A 62 0.02 -2.06 -18.80
CA TYR A 62 0.28 -2.69 -20.10
C TYR A 62 -0.99 -3.35 -20.61
N ASP A 63 -1.27 -3.17 -21.89
CA ASP A 63 -2.21 -4.01 -22.62
C ASP A 63 -1.50 -5.32 -22.99
N LEU A 64 -2.05 -6.45 -22.56
CA LEU A 64 -1.52 -7.79 -22.80
C LEU A 64 -2.18 -8.48 -24.00
N ASP A 65 -2.95 -7.74 -24.81
CA ASP A 65 -3.83 -8.28 -25.85
C ASP A 65 -5.00 -9.09 -25.26
N ASP A 66 -6.09 -9.24 -26.03
CA ASP A 66 -7.31 -9.95 -25.62
C ASP A 66 -8.03 -9.33 -24.39
N GLY A 67 -7.93 -8.00 -24.23
CA GLY A 67 -8.60 -7.26 -23.17
C GLY A 67 -8.01 -7.45 -21.76
N ARG A 68 -6.83 -8.04 -21.64
CA ARG A 68 -6.14 -8.24 -20.37
C ARG A 68 -5.13 -7.13 -20.10
N HIS A 69 -4.96 -6.81 -18.82
CA HIS A 69 -4.02 -5.79 -18.37
C HIS A 69 -2.95 -6.34 -17.46
N GLY A 70 -1.76 -5.75 -17.52
CA GLY A 70 -0.66 -6.00 -16.61
C GLY A 70 -0.14 -4.72 -15.99
N GLN A 71 0.54 -4.84 -14.86
CA GLN A 71 1.14 -3.73 -14.14
C GLN A 71 2.65 -3.92 -14.02
N ALA A 72 3.37 -2.81 -13.98
CA ALA A 72 4.78 -2.79 -13.59
C ALA A 72 4.92 -3.11 -12.09
N GLN A 73 5.58 -4.22 -11.75
CA GLN A 73 5.81 -4.61 -10.36
C GLN A 73 7.22 -5.17 -10.15
N ARG A 74 7.79 -4.93 -8.97
CA ARG A 74 9.08 -5.48 -8.53
C ARG A 74 8.86 -6.67 -7.61
N LEU A 75 9.64 -7.72 -7.79
CA LEU A 75 9.63 -8.84 -6.85
C LEU A 75 10.37 -8.43 -5.56
N LEU A 76 9.77 -8.63 -4.39
CA LEU A 76 10.37 -8.32 -3.09
C LEU A 76 11.05 -9.53 -2.46
N GLY A 77 12.11 -9.31 -1.69
CA GLY A 77 12.73 -10.30 -0.79
C GLY A 77 14.18 -10.62 -1.08
N ARG A 78 14.77 -11.56 -0.31
CA ARG A 78 16.20 -11.94 -0.39
C ARG A 78 16.57 -12.59 -1.72
N LEU A 79 15.56 -13.11 -2.42
CA LEU A 79 15.62 -13.63 -3.78
C LEU A 79 14.55 -12.98 -4.67
N ALA A 80 14.24 -11.69 -4.44
CA ALA A 80 13.95 -10.81 -5.56
C ALA A 80 14.94 -11.09 -6.73
N ASN A 81 16.17 -11.50 -6.37
CA ASN A 81 17.26 -11.76 -7.28
C ASN A 81 17.80 -13.21 -7.22
N GLY A 82 16.94 -14.23 -7.04
CA GLY A 82 17.38 -15.63 -7.16
C GLY A 82 17.65 -16.08 -8.60
N ALA A 83 16.90 -15.51 -9.54
CA ALA A 83 17.10 -15.70 -10.99
C ALA A 83 17.78 -14.48 -11.67
N GLU A 84 17.90 -13.35 -10.97
CA GLU A 84 18.48 -12.07 -11.43
C GLU A 84 19.88 -11.81 -10.86
N GLY A 85 20.68 -12.87 -10.64
CA GLY A 85 21.92 -12.90 -9.85
C GLY A 85 23.11 -12.04 -10.32
N GLY A 86 22.87 -10.81 -10.75
CA GLY A 86 23.90 -9.83 -11.11
C GLY A 86 23.40 -8.57 -11.82
N LYS A 87 22.10 -8.37 -12.07
CA LYS A 87 21.58 -7.32 -12.98
C LYS A 87 20.77 -6.20 -12.32
N GLY A 88 20.74 -6.12 -10.99
CA GLY A 88 19.92 -5.15 -10.27
C GLY A 88 18.44 -5.57 -10.21
N SER A 89 17.61 -4.77 -9.53
CA SER A 89 16.20 -5.10 -9.34
C SER A 89 15.39 -4.79 -10.59
N LEU A 90 14.97 -5.82 -11.32
CA LEU A 90 14.14 -5.62 -12.50
C LEU A 90 12.69 -5.32 -12.11
N VAL A 91 12.03 -4.58 -13.00
CA VAL A 91 10.60 -4.32 -12.96
C VAL A 91 9.95 -5.24 -14.00
N HIS A 92 8.96 -6.03 -13.56
CA HIS A 92 8.28 -7.02 -14.37
C HIS A 92 6.90 -6.53 -14.78
N ILE A 93 6.39 -7.09 -15.87
CA ILE A 93 4.98 -6.97 -16.22
C ILE A 93 4.26 -8.16 -15.57
N VAL A 94 3.37 -7.87 -14.62
CA VAL A 94 2.55 -8.84 -13.89
C VAL A 94 1.09 -8.66 -14.31
N PRO A 95 0.42 -9.66 -14.91
CA PRO A 95 -1.01 -9.57 -15.22
C PRO A 95 -1.83 -9.30 -13.96
N GLU A 96 -2.88 -8.49 -14.07
CA GLU A 96 -3.72 -8.10 -12.91
C GLU A 96 -4.51 -9.29 -12.32
N ASP A 97 -4.70 -10.35 -13.11
CA ASP A 97 -5.37 -11.59 -12.76
C ASP A 97 -4.40 -12.71 -12.34
N ALA A 98 -3.08 -12.45 -12.30
CA ALA A 98 -2.07 -13.47 -12.05
C ALA A 98 -1.01 -13.04 -11.03
N ASN A 99 -0.44 -14.02 -10.34
CA ASN A 99 0.67 -13.82 -9.40
C ASN A 99 2.06 -14.09 -10.03
N LEU A 100 2.09 -14.25 -11.36
CA LEU A 100 3.26 -14.64 -12.14
C LEU A 100 3.54 -13.56 -13.20
N GLY A 101 4.75 -13.01 -13.21
CA GLY A 101 5.17 -12.09 -14.27
C GLY A 101 5.19 -12.77 -15.64
N LEU A 102 5.07 -12.02 -16.73
CA LEU A 102 5.11 -12.54 -18.11
C LEU A 102 6.35 -13.41 -18.40
N CYS A 103 7.47 -13.14 -17.72
CA CYS A 103 8.71 -13.90 -17.82
C CYS A 103 8.69 -15.26 -17.09
N GLY A 104 7.65 -15.55 -16.30
CA GLY A 104 7.53 -16.72 -15.44
C GLY A 104 8.08 -16.53 -14.02
N ALA A 105 8.46 -15.32 -13.62
CA ALA A 105 8.84 -15.04 -12.24
C ALA A 105 7.60 -15.03 -11.33
N THR A 106 7.68 -15.66 -10.16
CA THR A 106 6.60 -15.70 -9.15
C THR A 106 7.18 -15.57 -7.76
N TYR A 107 6.35 -15.15 -6.80
CA TYR A 107 6.71 -15.22 -5.39
C TYR A 107 6.40 -16.61 -4.79
N GLY A 108 7.15 -17.03 -3.78
CA GLY A 108 6.91 -18.25 -3.01
C GLY A 108 7.83 -19.43 -3.34
N ALA A 109 8.51 -19.42 -4.49
CA ALA A 109 9.45 -20.48 -4.85
C ALA A 109 10.75 -20.46 -4.03
N ALA A 110 11.20 -19.27 -3.60
CA ALA A 110 12.45 -19.13 -2.88
C ALA A 110 12.54 -17.82 -2.08
N ARG A 111 11.89 -17.68 -0.91
CA ARG A 111 12.11 -16.53 0.02
C ARG A 111 11.81 -15.11 -0.53
N SER A 112 11.08 -14.99 -1.62
CA SER A 112 10.46 -13.73 -2.06
C SER A 112 9.20 -13.45 -1.22
N VAL A 113 8.95 -12.20 -0.86
CA VAL A 113 7.87 -11.81 0.06
C VAL A 113 6.60 -11.32 -0.65
N GLY A 114 6.65 -11.14 -1.97
CA GLY A 114 5.52 -10.68 -2.79
C GLY A 114 5.96 -9.77 -3.92
N TRP A 115 4.98 -9.11 -4.55
CA TRP A 115 5.21 -8.05 -5.54
C TRP A 115 5.04 -6.67 -4.89
N SER A 116 5.80 -5.69 -5.36
CA SER A 116 5.71 -4.29 -4.94
C SER A 116 5.50 -3.38 -6.14
N ASN A 117 4.61 -2.40 -5.94
CA ASN A 117 4.31 -1.35 -6.89
C ASN A 117 4.97 -0.02 -6.47
N GLU A 118 5.84 -0.01 -5.45
CA GLU A 118 6.38 1.21 -4.82
C GLU A 118 7.28 2.06 -5.73
N LEU A 119 7.75 1.51 -6.86
CA LEU A 119 8.51 2.27 -7.87
C LEU A 119 7.71 2.26 -9.18
N PRO A 120 7.11 3.39 -9.59
CA PRO A 120 6.28 3.49 -10.79
C PRO A 120 7.12 3.57 -12.08
N ASP A 121 8.22 2.83 -12.15
CA ASP A 121 9.05 2.77 -13.34
C ASP A 121 8.44 1.78 -14.34
N ALA A 122 8.66 2.04 -15.63
CA ALA A 122 8.29 1.08 -16.66
C ALA A 122 9.05 -0.24 -16.46
N ALA A 123 8.44 -1.33 -16.91
CA ALA A 123 9.03 -2.66 -16.91
C ALA A 123 10.41 -2.68 -17.59
N THR A 124 11.40 -3.17 -16.86
CA THR A 124 12.80 -3.29 -17.32
C THR A 124 13.21 -4.74 -17.57
N CYS A 125 12.36 -5.73 -17.23
CA CYS A 125 12.66 -7.13 -17.48
C CYS A 125 12.64 -7.44 -18.99
N PRO A 126 13.78 -7.81 -19.62
CA PRO A 126 13.86 -8.00 -21.07
C PRO A 126 12.99 -9.17 -21.55
N ARG A 127 12.79 -10.18 -20.70
CA ARG A 127 11.90 -11.33 -20.99
C ARG A 127 10.43 -10.91 -21.01
N CYS A 128 10.00 -10.03 -20.09
CA CYS A 128 8.65 -9.48 -20.10
C CYS A 128 8.42 -8.64 -21.35
N LEU A 129 9.35 -7.74 -21.68
CA LEU A 129 9.26 -6.88 -22.87
C LEU A 129 9.24 -7.69 -24.18
N SER A 130 10.09 -8.71 -24.29
CA SER A 130 10.11 -9.61 -25.45
C SER A 130 8.79 -10.37 -25.60
N ARG A 131 8.18 -10.78 -24.49
CA ARG A 131 6.89 -11.49 -24.52
C ARG A 131 5.74 -10.56 -24.85
N LEU A 132 5.73 -9.34 -24.30
CA LEU A 132 4.77 -8.30 -24.61
C LEU A 132 4.75 -8.02 -26.12
N ALA A 133 5.94 -7.80 -26.72
CA ALA A 133 6.06 -7.55 -28.15
C ALA A 133 5.55 -8.71 -29.02
N ARG A 134 5.80 -9.97 -28.62
CA ARG A 134 5.28 -11.16 -29.33
C ARG A 134 3.75 -11.27 -29.27
N MET A 135 3.15 -10.76 -28.22
CA MET A 135 1.70 -10.76 -28.03
C MET A 135 1.02 -9.53 -28.66
N GLY A 136 1.78 -8.60 -29.25
CA GLY A 136 1.21 -7.35 -29.78
C GLY A 136 0.78 -6.35 -28.68
N GLY A 137 1.15 -6.61 -27.43
CA GLY A 137 0.84 -5.74 -26.30
C GLY A 137 1.68 -4.46 -26.29
N HIS A 138 1.22 -3.46 -25.57
CA HIS A 138 1.89 -2.16 -25.48
C HIS A 138 1.69 -1.50 -24.12
N LEU A 139 2.51 -0.50 -23.82
CA LEU A 139 2.37 0.33 -22.63
C LEU A 139 1.17 1.27 -22.83
N LEU A 140 0.26 1.29 -21.85
CA LEU A 140 -0.86 2.22 -21.82
C LEU A 140 -0.41 3.60 -21.31
N PRO A 141 -1.01 4.69 -21.81
CA PRO A 141 -0.74 6.01 -21.27
C PRO A 141 -1.13 6.07 -19.78
N PRO A 142 -0.44 6.89 -18.98
CA PRO A 142 -0.85 7.12 -17.59
C PRO A 142 -2.29 7.65 -17.57
N ALA A 143 -3.08 7.19 -16.58
CA ALA A 143 -4.42 7.70 -16.38
C ALA A 143 -4.32 9.19 -15.98
N VAL A 144 -4.78 10.08 -16.85
CA VAL A 144 -4.83 11.53 -16.65
C VAL A 144 -6.01 11.91 -15.78
#